data_AF-A0A7S2DUK8-F1
#
_entry.id   AF-A0A7S2DUK8-F1
#
_cell.length_a   1.000
_cell.length_b   1.000
_cell.length_c   1.000
_cell.angle_alpha   90.00
_cell.angle_beta   90.00
_cell.angle_gamma   90.00
#
_symmetry.space_group_name_H-M   'P 1'
#
loop_
_entity.id
_entity.type
_entity.pdbx_description
1 polymer ?
#
loop_
_entity_poly.entity_id
_entity_poly.type
_entity_poly.pdbx_seq_one_letter_code
_entity_poly.pdbx_strand_id
1 'polypeptide(L)'
;QALGAASDLKKAARIEPRHAEIRKKYEEFKKKAMELEEKEDEDNPPNHNLDALPRVFIDVAIGSAAPRRMIFALYTDTVPKTTENFRQLCTGEHEGTTA
;
A
#
# COMPACT_ATOMS: atom_id res chain seq x y z
N GLN A 1 21.29 -10.06 -19.13
CA GLN A 1 20.95 -11.23 -19.98
C GLN A 1 19.43 -11.41 -20.18
N ALA A 2 18.54 -10.78 -19.39
CA ALA A 2 17.08 -10.88 -19.56
C ALA A 2 16.46 -10.07 -20.72
N LEU A 3 17.13 -9.01 -21.22
CA LEU A 3 16.63 -8.17 -22.31
C LEU A 3 16.61 -8.86 -23.70
N GLY A 4 17.38 -9.93 -23.89
CA GLY A 4 17.44 -10.65 -25.17
C GLY A 4 16.19 -11.51 -25.43
N ALA A 5 15.72 -12.19 -24.38
CA ALA A 5 14.62 -13.16 -24.47
C ALA A 5 13.30 -12.55 -24.95
N ALA A 6 12.97 -11.33 -24.49
CA ALA A 6 11.75 -10.64 -24.92
C ALA A 6 11.81 -10.22 -26.41
N SER A 7 13.00 -9.85 -26.89
CA SER A 7 13.20 -9.45 -28.29
C SER A 7 13.14 -10.65 -29.25
N ASP A 8 13.68 -11.78 -28.81
CA ASP A 8 13.71 -13.03 -29.59
C ASP A 8 12.31 -13.64 -29.69
N LEU A 9 11.50 -13.56 -28.62
CA LEU A 9 10.09 -13.98 -28.63
C LEU A 9 9.24 -13.14 -29.58
N LYS A 10 9.48 -11.82 -29.63
CA LYS A 10 8.80 -10.89 -30.55
C LYS A 10 9.19 -11.11 -32.00
N LYS A 11 10.45 -11.49 -32.27
CA LYS A 11 10.93 -11.89 -33.61
C LYS A 11 10.35 -13.25 -34.02
N ALA A 12 10.32 -14.23 -33.11
CA ALA A 12 9.75 -15.56 -33.36
C ALA A 12 8.25 -15.52 -33.66
N ALA A 13 7.49 -14.65 -32.98
CA ALA A 13 6.06 -14.45 -33.26
C ALA A 13 5.76 -13.85 -34.66
N ARG A 14 6.79 -13.31 -35.33
CA ARG A 14 6.68 -12.72 -36.67
C ARG A 14 6.99 -13.72 -37.80
N ILE A 15 7.59 -14.87 -37.46
CA ILE A 15 8.00 -15.90 -38.41
C ILE A 15 6.86 -16.93 -38.52
N GLU A 16 6.15 -16.84 -39.66
CA GLU A 16 5.06 -17.66 -40.19
C GLU A 16 3.61 -17.53 -39.66
N PRO A 17 2.63 -17.34 -40.57
CA PRO A 17 1.20 -17.21 -40.26
C PRO A 17 0.48 -18.53 -39.90
N ARG A 18 1.17 -19.67 -39.80
CA ARG A 18 0.53 -20.98 -39.50
C ARG A 18 0.38 -21.28 -38.00
N HIS A 19 1.06 -20.57 -37.12
CA HIS A 19 1.02 -20.83 -35.68
C HIS A 19 0.15 -19.80 -34.94
N ALA A 20 -1.12 -19.68 -35.35
CA ALA A 20 -2.11 -18.78 -34.77
C ALA A 20 -2.24 -18.97 -33.24
N GLU A 21 -2.04 -20.19 -32.75
CA GLU A 21 -2.09 -20.54 -31.33
C GLU A 21 -0.97 -19.91 -30.52
N ILE A 22 0.24 -19.83 -31.08
CA ILE A 22 1.39 -19.21 -30.39
C ILE A 22 1.18 -17.70 -30.27
N ARG A 23 0.68 -17.07 -31.33
CA ARG A 23 0.30 -15.65 -31.30
C ARG A 23 -0.80 -15.39 -30.28
N LYS A 24 -1.85 -16.24 -30.24
CA LYS A 24 -2.93 -16.11 -29.27
C LYS A 24 -2.41 -16.23 -27.83
N LYS A 25 -1.53 -17.21 -27.55
CA LYS A 25 -0.89 -17.37 -26.25
C LYS A 25 0.03 -16.20 -25.88
N TYR A 26 0.78 -15.64 -26.84
CA TYR A 26 1.62 -14.46 -26.60
C TYR A 26 0.77 -13.22 -26.28
N GLU A 27 -0.32 -12.99 -27.00
CA GLU A 27 -1.24 -11.88 -26.71
C GLU A 27 -1.99 -12.09 -25.39
N GLU A 28 -2.40 -13.31 -25.06
CA GLU A 28 -2.99 -13.64 -23.75
C GLU A 28 -1.99 -13.42 -22.60
N PHE A 29 -0.74 -13.86 -22.77
CA PHE A 29 0.31 -13.67 -21.78
C PHE A 29 0.66 -12.19 -21.61
N LYS A 30 0.74 -11.45 -22.71
CA LYS A 30 0.98 -10.01 -22.74
C LYS A 30 -0.17 -9.24 -22.07
N LYS A 31 -1.43 -9.63 -22.33
CA LYS A 31 -2.61 -9.04 -21.68
C LYS A 31 -2.60 -9.30 -20.17
N LYS A 32 -2.29 -10.52 -19.73
CA LYS A 32 -2.17 -10.84 -18.30
C LYS A 32 -1.03 -10.09 -17.61
N ALA A 33 0.11 -9.92 -18.29
CA ALA A 33 1.23 -9.14 -17.76
C ALA A 33 0.84 -7.65 -17.59
N MET A 34 0.14 -7.09 -18.58
CA MET A 34 -0.35 -5.71 -18.54
C MET A 34 -1.46 -5.50 -17.50
N GLU A 35 -2.37 -6.46 -17.30
CA GLU A 35 -3.39 -6.44 -16.24
C GLU A 35 -2.79 -6.58 -14.82
N LEU A 36 -1.61 -7.20 -14.69
CA LEU A 36 -0.88 -7.28 -13.43
C LEU A 36 -0.13 -5.97 -13.13
N GLU A 37 0.41 -5.31 -14.16
CA GLU A 37 0.97 -3.95 -14.05
C GLU A 37 -0.12 -2.89 -13.83
N GLU A 38 -1.33 -3.05 -14.39
CA GLU A 38 -2.47 -2.15 -14.13
C GLU A 38 -3.10 -2.32 -12.72
N LYS A 39 -2.66 -3.32 -11.94
CA LYS A 39 -2.96 -3.43 -10.50
C LYS A 39 -1.99 -2.62 -9.63
N GLU A 40 -1.16 -1.78 -10.23
CA GLU A 40 -0.48 -0.70 -9.54
C GLU A 40 -1.51 0.38 -9.16
N ASP A 41 -2.06 0.27 -7.94
CA ASP A 41 -2.49 1.40 -7.07
C ASP A 41 -3.15 0.94 -5.74
N GLU A 42 -3.11 -0.35 -5.35
CA GLU A 42 -3.51 -0.75 -3.98
C GLU A 42 -2.37 -0.61 -2.94
N ASP A 43 -1.11 -0.62 -3.36
CA ASP A 43 0.06 -0.62 -2.46
C ASP A 43 0.75 0.75 -2.33
N ASN A 44 0.29 1.79 -3.02
CA ASN A 44 0.82 3.14 -2.81
C ASN A 44 -0.03 3.83 -1.74
N PRO A 45 0.51 4.08 -0.53
CA PRO A 45 -0.27 4.69 0.54
C PRO A 45 -0.79 6.05 0.07
N PRO A 46 -2.03 6.43 0.44
CA PRO A 46 -2.55 7.76 0.14
C PRO A 46 -1.55 8.83 0.59
N ASN A 47 -1.35 9.86 -0.22
CA ASN A 47 -0.55 11.00 0.17
C ASN A 47 -1.33 11.81 1.22
N HIS A 48 -1.13 11.49 2.50
CA HIS A 48 -1.79 12.15 3.62
C HIS A 48 -1.22 13.54 3.89
N ASN A 49 -2.11 14.54 4.02
CA ASN A 49 -1.73 15.84 4.58
C ASN A 49 -1.64 15.77 6.11
N LEU A 50 -0.44 15.47 6.63
CA LEU A 50 -0.19 15.27 8.06
C LEU A 50 -0.47 16.49 8.96
N ASP A 51 -0.59 17.69 8.39
CA ASP A 51 -0.90 18.91 9.15
C ASP A 51 -2.40 19.09 9.40
N ALA A 52 -3.24 18.49 8.56
CA ALA A 52 -4.70 18.51 8.73
C ALA A 52 -5.21 17.38 9.64
N LEU A 53 -4.36 16.42 10.00
CA LEU A 53 -4.73 15.23 10.74
C LEU A 53 -4.55 15.41 12.26
N PRO A 54 -5.44 14.83 13.09
CA PRO A 54 -5.33 14.92 14.53
C PRO A 54 -4.06 14.22 15.03
N ARG A 55 -3.43 14.82 16.05
CA ARG A 55 -2.20 14.32 16.65
C ARG A 55 -2.42 13.90 18.09
N VAL A 56 -1.83 12.77 18.45
CA VAL A 56 -1.76 12.28 19.83
C VAL A 56 -0.31 12.05 20.20
N PHE A 57 -0.04 11.93 21.49
CA PHE A 57 1.30 11.62 21.97
C PHE A 57 1.28 10.57 23.06
N ILE A 58 2.38 9.82 23.15
CA ILE A 58 2.62 8.85 24.20
C ILE A 58 4.01 9.14 24.76
N ASP A 59 4.10 9.29 26.07
CA ASP A 59 5.36 9.45 26.78
C ASP A 59 5.90 8.06 27.15
N VAL A 60 7.06 7.69 26.59
CA VAL A 60 7.65 6.34 26.72
C VAL A 60 8.97 6.43 27.48
N ALA A 61 9.10 5.68 28.58
CA ALA A 61 10.34 5.51 29.35
C ALA A 61 10.92 4.10 29.14
N ILE A 62 12.25 4.00 29.05
CA ILE A 62 12.97 2.72 28.98
C ILE A 62 13.76 2.54 30.28
N GLY A 63 13.39 1.55 31.08
CA GLY A 63 13.97 1.35 32.42
C GLY A 63 13.62 2.51 33.36
N SER A 64 14.64 3.08 34.02
CA SER A 64 14.51 4.23 34.91
C SER A 64 14.80 5.58 34.23
N ALA A 65 14.97 5.60 32.90
CA ALA A 65 15.23 6.82 32.16
C ALA A 65 14.00 7.74 32.16
N ALA A 66 14.23 9.06 32.06
CA ALA A 66 13.15 10.02 31.88
C ALA A 66 12.37 9.71 30.60
N PRO A 67 11.02 9.80 30.63
CA PRO A 67 10.19 9.49 29.47
C PRO A 67 10.47 10.45 28.31
N ARG A 68 10.39 9.91 27.09
CA ARG A 68 10.48 10.67 25.84
C ARG A 68 9.12 10.64 25.14
N ARG A 69 8.73 11.78 24.58
CA ARG A 69 7.46 11.94 23.88
C ARG A 69 7.53 11.44 22.45
N MET A 70 6.68 10.49 22.09
CA MET A 70 6.40 10.10 20.71
C MET A 70 5.10 10.76 20.26
N ILE A 71 5.09 11.37 19.07
CA ILE A 71 3.93 12.07 18.51
C ILE A 71 3.47 11.30 17.26
N PHE A 72 2.17 11.04 17.17
CA PHE A 72 1.54 10.31 16.08
C PHE A 72 0.48 11.19 15.42
N ALA A 73 0.49 11.28 14.08
CA ALA A 73 -0.64 11.79 13.31
C ALA A 73 -1.56 10.59 12.97
N LEU A 74 -2.86 10.74 13.18
CA LEU A 74 -3.83 9.67 12.98
C LEU A 74 -4.58 9.86 11.67
N TYR A 75 -4.61 8.83 10.83
CA TYR A 75 -5.21 8.85 9.49
C TYR A 75 -6.74 8.76 9.56
N THR A 76 -7.39 9.83 10.03
CA THR A 76 -8.86 9.93 10.05
C THR A 76 -9.49 9.82 8.66
N ASP A 77 -8.74 10.22 7.63
CA ASP A 77 -9.15 10.19 6.23
C ASP A 77 -9.18 8.78 5.63
N THR A 78 -8.46 7.81 6.20
CA THR A 78 -8.50 6.40 5.75
C THR A 78 -9.14 5.47 6.77
N VAL A 79 -8.86 5.65 8.06
CA VAL A 79 -9.32 4.76 9.14
C VAL A 79 -9.96 5.54 10.29
N PRO A 80 -11.11 6.21 10.07
CA PRO A 80 -11.72 7.11 11.05
C PRO A 80 -12.12 6.42 12.36
N LYS A 81 -12.69 5.21 12.29
CA LYS A 81 -13.12 4.45 13.48
C LYS A 81 -11.94 4.03 14.36
N THR A 82 -10.89 3.50 13.73
CA THR A 82 -9.65 3.10 14.42
C THR A 82 -8.95 4.31 15.04
N THR A 83 -8.92 5.42 14.29
CA THR A 83 -8.36 6.68 14.77
C THR A 83 -9.10 7.19 16.00
N GLU A 84 -10.43 7.19 15.99
CA GLU A 84 -11.25 7.62 17.12
C GLU A 84 -10.98 6.77 18.36
N ASN A 85 -11.01 5.44 18.21
CA ASN A 85 -10.67 4.52 19.30
C ASN A 85 -9.27 4.78 19.87
N PHE A 86 -8.26 4.96 19.02
CA PHE A 86 -6.89 5.22 19.47
C PHE A 86 -6.76 6.59 20.16
N ARG A 87 -7.48 7.61 19.67
CA ARG A 87 -7.53 8.93 20.33
C ARG A 87 -8.11 8.81 21.73
N GLN A 88 -9.25 8.15 21.89
CA GLN A 88 -9.90 7.94 23.19
C GLN A 88 -9.01 7.15 24.16
N LEU A 89 -8.28 6.15 23.67
CA LEU A 89 -7.30 5.42 24.49
C LEU A 89 -6.15 6.33 24.97
N CYS A 90 -5.73 7.28 24.14
CA CYS A 90 -4.68 8.24 24.52
C CYS A 90 -5.19 9.33 25.47
N THR A 91 -6.46 9.76 25.36
CA THR A 91 -7.04 10.81 26.22
C THR A 91 -7.69 10.27 27.49
N GLY A 92 -8.03 8.99 27.53
CA GLY A 92 -8.76 8.35 28.64
C GLY A 92 -10.27 8.60 28.63
N GLU A 93 -10.83 9.15 27.56
CA GLU A 93 -12.26 9.55 27.45
C GLU A 93 -13.22 8.40 27.09
N HIS A 94 -12.93 7.16 27.47
CA HIS A 94 -13.73 6.01 27.01
C HIS A 94 -15.20 6.08 27.47
N GLU A 95 -16.15 5.84 26.55
CA GLU A 95 -17.61 5.91 26.75
C GLU A 95 -18.19 4.86 27.74
N GLY A 96 -17.34 4.10 28.45
CA GLY A 96 -17.75 2.96 29.29
C GLY A 96 -17.61 3.14 30.80
N THR A 97 -17.20 4.30 31.32
CA THR A 97 -17.09 4.49 32.77
C THR A 97 -17.63 5.85 33.19
N THR A 98 -18.93 5.87 33.47
CA THR A 98 -19.53 6.83 34.41
C THR A 98 -18.79 6.70 35.74
N ALA A 99 -18.12 7.78 36.15
CA ALA A 99 -17.68 7.97 37.53
C ALA A 99 -18.89 8.12 38.47
#